data_AF-A0A7X7MD98-F1
#
_entry.id   AF-A0A7X7MD98-F1
#
_cell.length_a   1.000
_cell.length_b   1.000
_cell.length_c   1.000
_cell.angle_alpha   90.00
_cell.angle_beta   90.00
_cell.angle_gamma   90.00
#
_symmetry.space_group_name_H-M   'P 1'
#
loop_
_entity.id
_entity.type
_entity.pdbx_description
1 polymer ?
#
loop_
_entity_poly.entity_id
_entity_poly.type
_entity_poly.pdbx_seq_one_letter_code
_entity_poly.pdbx_strand_id
1 'polypeptide(L)' 'MGYISKLQVIQRGGTSRQYYLICPSPLAAALELEKGETLEWVVRDRWTFEIRRRRADPVKGRHE' A
#
# COMPACT_ATOMS: atom_id res chain seq x y z
N MET A 1 15.53 -8.64 6.11
CA MET A 1 14.45 -9.18 6.98
C MET A 1 13.15 -9.10 6.19
N GLY A 2 12.43 -10.21 6.03
CA GLY A 2 11.14 -10.23 5.32
C GLY A 2 9.99 -10.29 6.31
N TYR A 3 8.95 -9.49 6.11
CA TYR A 3 7.72 -9.57 6.88
C TYR A 3 6.66 -10.29 6.06
N ILE A 4 6.07 -11.35 6.62
CA ILE A 4 5.06 -12.15 5.93
C ILE A 4 3.68 -11.71 6.42
N SER A 5 2.80 -11.38 5.49
CA SER A 5 1.38 -11.11 5.74
C SER A 5 0.51 -12.04 4.89
N LYS A 6 -0.63 -12.46 5.43
CA LYS A 6 -1.63 -13.20 4.65
C LYS A 6 -2.46 -12.23 3.81
N LEU A 7 -2.71 -12.60 2.56
CA LEU A 7 -3.70 -11.93 1.71
C LEU A 7 -5.10 -12.28 2.22
N GLN A 8 -5.92 -11.28 2.48
CA GLN A 8 -7.32 -11.47 2.82
C GLN A 8 -8.19 -11.14 1.63
N VAL A 9 -9.20 -11.97 1.38
CA VAL A 9 -10.17 -11.75 0.31
C VAL A 9 -11.55 -11.67 0.93
N ILE A 10 -12.18 -10.52 0.82
CA ILE A 10 -13.55 -10.30 1.25
C ILE A 10 -14.43 -10.29 0.00
N GLN A 11 -15.37 -11.23 -0.06
CA GLN A 11 -16.38 -11.28 -1.12
C GLN A 11 -17.66 -10.64 -0.60
N ARG A 12 -18.14 -9.60 -1.28
CA ARG A 12 -19.38 -8.89 -0.93
C ARG A 12 -20.35 -8.98 -2.09
N GLY A 13 -21.40 -9.78 -1.92
CA GLY A 13 -22.30 -10.15 -3.02
C GLY A 13 -21.59 -10.99 -4.09
N GLY A 14 -22.34 -11.48 -5.07
CA GLY A 14 -21.81 -12.42 -6.07
C GLY A 14 -20.70 -11.86 -6.98
N THR A 15 -20.49 -10.54 -7.01
CA THR A 15 -19.64 -9.87 -8.01
C THR A 15 -18.47 -9.06 -7.46
N SER A 16 -18.47 -8.65 -6.17
CA SER A 16 -17.37 -7.83 -5.63
C SER A 16 -16.38 -8.65 -4.82
N ARG A 17 -15.12 -8.66 -5.23
CA ARG A 17 -13.99 -9.22 -4.47
C ARG A 17 -13.03 -8.11 -4.11
N GLN A 18 -12.80 -7.93 -2.82
CA GLN A 18 -11.84 -6.97 -2.29
C GLN A 18 -10.67 -7.74 -1.70
N TYR A 19 -9.46 -7.40 -2.16
CA TYR A 19 -8.21 -8.00 -1.71
C TYR A 19 -7.54 -7.03 -0.74
N TYR A 20 -7.26 -7.49 0.47
CA TYR A 20 -6.64 -6.72 1.53
C TYR A 20 -5.26 -7.28 1.85
N LEU A 21 -4.27 -6.38 1.86
CA LEU A 21 -2.93 -6.62 2.34
C LEU A 21 -2.76 -5.83 3.63
N ILE A 22 -2.40 -6.54 4.70
CA ILE A 22 -2.18 -5.93 6.01
C ILE A 22 -0.70 -5.58 6.12
N CYS A 23 -0.40 -4.31 6.37
CA CYS A 23 0.96 -3.90 6.72
C CYS A 23 1.26 -4.33 8.17
N PRO A 24 2.26 -5.20 8.42
CA PRO A 24 2.64 -5.59 9.77
C PRO A 24 3.13 -4.38 10.57
N SER A 25 2.75 -4.28 11.85
CA SER A 25 3.15 -3.17 12.72
C SER A 25 4.68 -2.93 12.78
N PRO A 26 5.54 -3.96 12.85
CA PRO A 26 6.99 -3.76 12.82
C PRO A 26 7.50 -3.17 11.50
N LEU A 27 6.87 -3.52 10.36
CA LEU A 27 7.22 -2.95 9.05
C LEU A 27 6.81 -1.49 8.98
N ALA A 28 5.61 -1.16 9.46
CA ALA A 28 5.13 0.21 9.52
C ALA A 28 6.05 1.08 10.41
N ALA A 29 6.48 0.56 11.56
CA ALA A 29 7.41 1.26 12.44
C ALA A 29 8.80 1.43 11.82
N ALA A 30 9.35 0.39 11.19
CA ALA A 30 10.66 0.45 10.53
C ALA A 30 10.70 1.41 9.34
N LEU A 31 9.56 1.56 8.67
CA LEU A 31 9.38 2.53 7.59
C LEU A 31 8.90 3.90 8.11
N GLU A 32 8.63 4.06 9.41
CA GLU A 32 8.07 5.29 10.00
C GLU A 32 6.78 5.75 9.30
N LEU A 33 5.90 4.80 8.91
CA LEU A 33 4.67 5.10 8.19
C LEU A 33 3.68 5.90 9.04
N GLU A 34 3.11 6.94 8.46
CA GLU A 34 2.11 7.81 9.08
C GLU A 34 0.72 7.63 8.46
N LYS A 35 -0.31 7.89 9.26
CA LYS A 35 -1.70 7.83 8.81
C LYS A 35 -1.94 8.89 7.72
N GLY A 36 -2.43 8.44 6.57
CA GLY A 36 -2.77 9.34 5.45
C GLY A 36 -1.65 9.54 4.43
N GLU A 37 -0.49 8.90 4.60
CA GLU A 37 0.54 8.87 3.56
C GLU A 37 0.05 8.18 2.29
N THR A 38 0.53 8.67 1.14
CA THR A 38 0.27 8.06 -0.16
C THR A 38 1.41 7.13 -0.52
N LEU A 39 1.08 5.85 -0.70
CA LEU A 39 2.00 4.82 -1.15
C LEU A 39 1.67 4.42 -2.60
N GLU A 40 2.70 4.26 -3.41
CA GLU A 40 2.60 3.76 -4.77
C GLU A 40 2.88 2.26 -4.80
N TRP A 41 2.07 1.52 -5.56
CA TRP A 41 2.25 0.09 -5.80
C TRP A 41 2.82 -0.10 -7.20
N VAL A 42 3.99 -0.73 -7.29
CA VAL A 42 4.67 -0.98 -8.55
C VAL A 42 4.77 -2.49 -8.78
N VAL A 43 4.08 -2.97 -9.80
CA VAL A 43 4.17 -4.38 -10.23
C VAL A 43 5.48 -4.56 -11.00
N ARG A 44 6.34 -5.46 -10.54
CA ARG A 44 7.57 -5.83 -11.25
C ARG A 44 7.34 -7.03 -12.16
N ASP A 45 6.71 -8.05 -11.62
CA ASP A 45 6.41 -9.30 -12.30
C ASP A 45 5.25 -10.04 -11.60
N ARG A 46 4.99 -11.28 -12.00
CA ARG A 46 3.90 -12.11 -11.45
C ARG A 46 4.07 -12.46 -9.97
N TRP A 47 5.29 -12.45 -9.46
CA TRP A 47 5.66 -12.89 -8.10
C TRP A 47 6.04 -11.72 -7.20
N THR A 48 6.41 -10.59 -7.80
CA THR A 48 7.00 -9.46 -7.09
C THR A 48 6.26 -8.16 -7.40
N PHE A 49 5.85 -7.47 -6.34
CA PHE A 49 5.50 -6.05 -6.40
C PHE A 49 6.24 -5.32 -5.29
N GLU A 50 6.47 -4.03 -5.50
CA GLU A 50 7.09 -3.14 -4.53
C GLU A 50 6.08 -2.07 -4.10
N ILE A 51 6.14 -1.68 -2.83
CA ILE A 51 5.43 -0.50 -2.33
C ILE A 51 6.48 0.59 -2.12
N ARG A 52 6.23 1.76 -2.71
CA ARG A 52 7.13 2.91 -2.65
C ARG A 52 6.41 4.08 -2.01
N ARG A 53 7.12 4.80 -1.13
CA ARG A 53 6.63 6.11 -0.70
C ARG A 53 6.68 7.06 -1.88
N ARG A 54 5.53 7.64 -2.22
CA ARG A 54 5.53 8.81 -3.08
C ARG A 54 6.01 9.96 -2.20
N ARG A 55 7.22 10.48 -2.45
CA ARG A 55 7.59 11.79 -1.88
C ARG A 55 6.45 12.73 -2.23
N ALA A 56 5.98 13.52 -1.27
CA ALA A 56 4.97 14.53 -1.53
C ALA A 56 5.37 15.25 -2.82
N ASP A 57 4.59 15.05 -3.88
CA ASP A 57 4.68 15.96 -5.01
C ASP A 57 4.46 17.34 -4.38
N PRO A 58 5.39 18.29 -4.53
CA PRO A 58 5.15 19.64 -4.06
C PRO A 58 3.80 20.02 -4.63
N VAL A 59 2.82 20.22 -3.74
CA VAL A 59 1.42 20.46 -4.09
C VAL A 59 1.44 21.45 -5.23
N LYS A 60 1.11 21.00 -6.44
CA LYS A 60 1.05 21.88 -7.60
C LYS A 60 0.02 22.93 -7.21
N GLY A 61 0.51 24.15 -6.97
CA GLY A 61 -0.26 25.21 -6.35
C GLY A 61 -1.64 25.29 -6.99
N ARG A 62 -2.67 25.32 -6.15
CA ARG A 62 -3.97 25.86 -6.56
C ARG A 62 -3.66 27.24 -7.15
N HIS A 63 -3.74 27.35 -8.47
CA HIS A 63 -3.82 28.63 -9.13
C HIS A 63 -5.06 29.35 -8.58
N GLU A 64 -4.82 30.59 -8.17
CA GLU A 64 -5.79 31.60 -7.73
C GLU A 64 -6.95 31.77 -8.72
#